data_AF-A0AB35YVK9-F1
#
_entry.id   AF-A0AB35YVK9-F1
#
_cell.length_a   1.000
_cell.length_b   1.000
_cell.length_c   1.000
_cell.angle_alpha   90.00
_cell.angle_beta   90.00
_cell.angle_gamma   90.00
#
_symmetry.space_group_name_H-M   'P 1'
#
loop_
_entity.id
_entity.type
_entity.pdbx_description
1 polymer ?
#
loop_
_entity_poly.entity_id
_entity_poly.type
_entity_poly.pdbx_seq_one_letter_code
_entity_poly.pdbx_strand_id
1 'polypeptide(L)'
;MKEQYGIEFEPSYCELEFALSEYDSQNDPLNALDIVNDINWNVIRDKARELLERCFDLRVILWLMRANLHIDGFSAVYQGIATIDGKYAEDGSTIFPQADMEPSSDSFHAAALGWLATSSCLHEIKNSKIFPDTPLTTDELLNMRIDEQEGKSLHFSEVVKVLGQADSYFAGRNMPPLKEQLSRGIDALERVENYANLQAEDYRLDCRQVRDYLTLFSRQLLSLEQQELPEDIGAAPADAEAAEAPATLPGKYIRSRQDVILLLDQVLDYFQNYEPSHPAPILIRRSQKMIGMDFATIVEELLPESLASLNQLSGK
;
A
#
# COMPACT_ATOMS: atom_id res chain seq x y z
N MET A 1 31.28 -26.45 8.50
CA MET A 1 30.23 -25.49 8.14
C MET A 1 29.93 -24.70 9.39
N LYS A 2 30.03 -23.37 9.38
CA LYS A 2 29.56 -22.58 10.52
C LYS A 2 28.03 -22.69 10.52
N GLU A 3 27.44 -23.19 11.60
CA GLU A 3 26.00 -23.04 11.83
C GLU A 3 25.70 -21.54 11.75
N GLN A 4 24.90 -21.14 10.77
CA GLN A 4 24.47 -19.77 10.60
C GLN A 4 23.21 -19.63 11.46
N TYR A 5 23.37 -19.07 12.65
CA TYR A 5 22.26 -18.81 13.57
C TYR A 5 21.51 -17.55 13.10
N GLY A 6 20.19 -17.50 13.38
CA GLY A 6 19.38 -16.31 13.13
C GLY A 6 19.87 -15.08 13.90
N ILE A 7 19.47 -13.88 13.46
CA ILE A 7 19.87 -12.60 14.05
C ILE A 7 18.96 -12.11 15.18
N GLU A 8 17.97 -12.91 15.58
CA GLU A 8 16.96 -12.57 16.58
C GLU A 8 17.52 -12.30 17.99
N PHE A 9 18.75 -12.75 18.27
CA PHE A 9 19.43 -12.48 19.54
C PHE A 9 20.41 -11.29 19.46
N GLU A 10 20.56 -10.67 18.29
CA GLU A 10 21.43 -9.50 18.14
C GLU A 10 20.77 -8.27 18.78
N PRO A 11 21.48 -7.49 19.62
CA PRO A 11 20.89 -6.31 20.26
C PRO A 11 20.28 -5.32 19.26
N SER A 12 20.92 -5.14 18.10
CA SER A 12 20.43 -4.27 17.03
C SER A 12 19.13 -4.78 16.41
N TYR A 13 18.87 -6.10 16.37
CA TYR A 13 17.59 -6.65 15.92
C TYR A 13 16.47 -6.22 16.87
N CYS A 14 16.65 -6.45 18.18
CA CYS A 14 15.65 -6.09 19.19
C CYS A 14 15.37 -4.58 19.24
N GLU A 15 16.41 -3.75 19.09
CA GLU A 15 16.26 -2.29 19.03
C GLU A 15 15.44 -1.83 17.83
N LEU A 16 15.66 -2.44 16.66
CA LEU A 16 14.89 -2.14 15.45
C LEU A 16 13.43 -2.59 15.58
N GLU A 17 13.22 -3.81 16.06
CA GLU A 17 11.88 -4.38 16.26
C GLU A 17 11.06 -3.54 17.23
N PHE A 18 11.67 -3.11 18.34
CA PHE A 18 11.03 -2.24 19.32
C PHE A 18 10.68 -0.87 18.73
N ALA A 19 11.63 -0.20 18.07
CA ALA A 19 11.41 1.12 17.49
C ALA A 19 10.30 1.13 16.43
N LEU A 20 10.25 0.11 15.56
CA LEU A 20 9.21 -0.03 14.55
C LEU A 20 7.86 -0.41 15.15
N SER A 21 7.84 -1.25 16.19
CA SER A 21 6.59 -1.59 16.90
C SER A 21 5.99 -0.37 17.60
N GLU A 22 6.81 0.47 18.24
CA GLU A 22 6.35 1.72 18.82
C GLU A 22 5.76 2.65 17.75
N TYR A 23 6.46 2.81 16.61
CA TYR A 23 5.99 3.62 15.50
C TYR A 23 4.64 3.10 14.94
N ASP A 24 4.51 1.78 14.76
CA ASP A 24 3.29 1.16 14.24
C ASP A 24 2.11 1.32 15.21
N SER A 25 2.36 1.25 16.52
CA SER A 25 1.32 1.45 17.54
C SER A 25 0.78 2.88 17.61
N GLN A 26 1.59 3.89 17.27
CA GLN A 26 1.17 5.29 17.27
C GLN A 26 0.27 5.63 16.08
N ASN A 27 0.42 4.90 14.97
CA ASN A 27 -0.41 5.06 13.79
C ASN A 27 -1.75 4.30 13.89
N ASP A 28 -2.01 3.61 15.00
CA ASP A 28 -3.31 3.00 15.29
C ASP A 28 -4.32 4.08 15.71
N PRO A 29 -5.42 4.30 14.96
CA PRO A 29 -6.44 5.28 15.30
C PRO A 29 -7.07 5.10 16.69
N LEU A 30 -6.94 3.91 17.28
CA LEU A 30 -7.46 3.58 18.61
C LEU A 30 -6.47 3.88 19.73
N ASN A 31 -5.18 4.07 19.41
CA ASN A 31 -4.08 4.25 20.36
C ASN A 31 -3.30 5.54 20.11
N ALA A 32 -3.93 6.56 19.51
CA ALA A 32 -3.33 7.87 19.28
C ALA A 32 -2.90 8.53 20.63
N LEU A 33 -1.70 8.21 21.08
CA LEU A 33 -1.02 8.87 22.20
C LEU A 33 -0.53 10.23 21.70
N ASP A 34 -0.63 11.26 22.54
CA ASP A 34 -0.17 12.63 22.23
C ASP A 34 1.37 12.76 22.04
N ILE A 35 2.11 11.65 22.14
CA ILE A 35 3.57 11.61 22.01
C ILE A 35 3.91 10.98 20.66
N VAL A 36 4.21 11.83 19.67
CA VAL A 36 4.83 11.40 18.41
C VAL A 36 6.31 11.16 18.69
N ASN A 37 6.72 9.89 18.80
CA ASN A 37 8.15 9.59 18.79
C ASN A 37 8.61 9.62 17.33
N ASP A 38 9.40 10.63 16.98
CA ASP A 38 9.97 10.74 15.64
C ASP A 38 10.99 9.61 15.43
N ILE A 39 10.65 8.68 14.54
CA ILE A 39 11.52 7.56 14.21
C ILE A 39 12.67 8.04 13.32
N ASN A 40 13.90 7.75 13.72
CA ASN A 40 15.06 8.10 12.90
C ASN A 40 15.30 7.03 11.82
N TRP A 41 14.68 7.21 10.66
CA TRP A 41 14.79 6.28 9.52
C TRP A 41 16.22 6.03 9.05
N ASN A 42 17.14 7.00 9.17
CA ASN A 42 18.54 6.78 8.79
C ASN A 42 19.20 5.75 9.70
N VAL A 43 18.92 5.79 11.00
CA VAL A 43 19.41 4.80 11.97
C VAL A 43 18.81 3.42 11.70
N ILE A 44 17.51 3.35 11.36
CA ILE A 44 16.86 2.09 10.97
C ILE A 44 17.56 1.49 9.75
N ARG A 45 17.79 2.29 8.71
CA ARG A 45 18.47 1.87 7.48
C ARG A 45 19.87 1.32 7.76
N ASP A 46 20.67 2.04 8.52
CA ASP A 46 22.08 1.69 8.74
C ASP A 46 22.21 0.39 9.56
N LYS A 47 21.42 0.25 10.63
CA LYS A 47 21.39 -0.99 11.43
C LYS A 47 20.83 -2.18 10.64
N ALA A 48 19.78 -1.97 9.85
CA ALA A 48 19.20 -3.04 9.04
C ALA A 48 20.19 -3.56 7.98
N ARG A 49 20.98 -2.65 7.37
CA ARG A 49 22.07 -3.04 6.44
C ARG A 49 23.14 -3.87 7.15
N GLU A 50 23.60 -3.43 8.32
CA GLU A 50 24.60 -4.17 9.11
C GLU A 50 24.12 -5.59 9.44
N LEU A 51 22.85 -5.74 9.83
CA LEU A 51 22.24 -7.05 10.08
C LEU A 51 22.18 -7.92 8.81
N LEU A 52 21.78 -7.35 7.68
CA LEU A 52 21.66 -8.06 6.40
C LEU A 52 23.01 -8.51 5.82
N GLU A 53 24.12 -7.82 6.14
CA GLU A 53 25.47 -8.29 5.80
C GLU A 53 25.85 -9.60 6.51
N ARG A 54 25.26 -9.84 7.68
CA ARG A 54 25.53 -11.04 8.49
C ARG A 54 24.57 -12.18 8.17
N CYS A 55 23.30 -11.84 7.97
CA CYS A 55 22.22 -12.80 7.80
C CYS A 55 21.07 -12.19 6.99
N PHE A 56 20.68 -12.86 5.90
CA PHE A 56 19.53 -12.40 5.11
C PHE A 56 18.23 -12.84 5.79
N ASP A 57 17.59 -11.90 6.49
CA ASP A 57 16.32 -12.10 7.17
C ASP A 57 15.21 -11.26 6.52
N LEU A 58 14.09 -11.89 6.21
CA LEU A 58 12.93 -11.29 5.54
C LEU A 58 12.30 -10.15 6.34
N ARG A 59 12.33 -10.20 7.66
CA ARG A 59 11.84 -9.12 8.53
C ARG A 59 12.73 -7.90 8.40
N VAL A 60 14.05 -8.12 8.42
CA VAL A 60 15.03 -7.03 8.38
C VAL A 60 15.11 -6.37 7.00
N ILE A 61 15.00 -7.13 5.90
CA ILE A 61 14.92 -6.53 4.55
C ILE A 61 13.64 -5.71 4.37
N LEU A 62 12.52 -6.10 5.00
CA LEU A 62 11.32 -5.26 5.05
C LEU A 62 11.55 -3.98 5.86
N TRP A 63 12.21 -4.05 7.01
CA TRP A 63 12.56 -2.85 7.79
C TRP A 63 13.46 -1.90 7.01
N LEU A 64 14.45 -2.45 6.28
CA LEU A 64 15.29 -1.68 5.38
C LEU A 64 14.47 -1.04 4.25
N MET A 65 13.53 -1.79 3.66
CA MET A 65 12.64 -1.29 2.61
C MET A 65 11.78 -0.14 3.13
N ARG A 66 11.19 -0.27 4.34
CA ARG A 66 10.44 0.80 5.01
C ARG A 66 11.31 2.03 5.22
N ALA A 67 12.50 1.89 5.79
CA ALA A 67 13.41 3.02 5.99
C ALA A 67 13.77 3.72 4.68
N ASN A 68 14.06 2.97 3.62
CA ASN A 68 14.36 3.53 2.31
C ASN A 68 13.12 4.18 1.68
N LEU A 69 11.90 3.72 1.98
CA LEU A 69 10.67 4.34 1.49
C LEU A 69 10.51 5.77 2.05
N HIS A 70 10.87 5.99 3.31
CA HIS A 70 10.86 7.31 3.95
C HIS A 70 12.04 8.20 3.53
N ILE A 71 13.19 7.62 3.16
CA ILE A 71 14.40 8.38 2.81
C ILE A 71 14.55 8.62 1.31
N ASP A 72 14.50 7.54 0.52
CA ASP A 72 14.77 7.51 -0.92
C ASP A 72 13.49 7.57 -1.76
N GLY A 73 12.32 7.36 -1.14
CA GLY A 73 11.02 7.41 -1.78
C GLY A 73 10.61 6.09 -2.44
N PHE A 74 9.65 6.18 -3.35
CA PHE A 74 8.92 5.06 -3.96
C PHE A 74 9.82 3.96 -4.56
N SER A 75 11.00 4.31 -5.09
CA SER A 75 11.95 3.33 -5.63
C SER A 75 12.40 2.27 -4.62
N ALA A 76 12.26 2.54 -3.32
CA ALA A 76 12.52 1.57 -2.27
C ALA A 76 11.64 0.32 -2.37
N VAL A 77 10.38 0.46 -2.82
CA VAL A 77 9.46 -0.66 -3.00
C VAL A 77 10.02 -1.65 -4.02
N TYR A 78 10.41 -1.14 -5.20
CA TYR A 78 11.03 -1.96 -6.25
C TYR A 78 12.34 -2.59 -5.76
N GLN A 79 13.23 -1.81 -5.16
CA GLN A 79 14.53 -2.31 -4.68
C GLN A 79 14.37 -3.42 -3.63
N GLY A 80 13.50 -3.23 -2.64
CA GLY A 80 13.25 -4.20 -1.58
C GLY A 80 12.67 -5.50 -2.14
N ILE A 81 11.59 -5.41 -2.93
CA ILE A 81 10.94 -6.58 -3.53
C ILE A 81 11.89 -7.32 -4.48
N ALA A 82 12.62 -6.61 -5.35
CA ALA A 82 13.58 -7.23 -6.27
C ALA A 82 14.75 -7.90 -5.54
N THR A 83 15.17 -7.36 -4.40
CA THR A 83 16.21 -7.98 -3.56
C THR A 83 15.70 -9.28 -2.95
N ILE A 84 14.46 -9.30 -2.45
CA ILE A 84 13.84 -10.52 -1.89
C ILE A 84 13.65 -11.58 -2.98
N ASP A 85 13.08 -11.19 -4.13
CA ASP A 85 12.88 -12.09 -5.29
C ASP A 85 14.20 -12.68 -5.77
N GLY A 86 15.24 -11.85 -5.92
CA GLY A 86 16.58 -12.30 -6.30
C GLY A 86 17.18 -13.27 -5.28
N LYS A 87 16.91 -13.09 -3.98
CA LYS A 87 17.39 -14.01 -2.95
C LYS A 87 16.68 -15.36 -3.00
N TYR A 88 15.37 -15.39 -3.22
CA TYR A 88 14.64 -16.64 -3.42
C TYR A 88 15.08 -17.38 -4.68
N ALA A 89 15.47 -16.67 -5.73
CA ALA A 89 15.94 -17.24 -6.99
C ALA A 89 17.41 -17.74 -6.94
N GLU A 90 18.17 -17.39 -5.91
CA GLU A 90 19.56 -17.82 -5.75
C GLU A 90 19.63 -19.27 -5.22
N ASP A 91 20.18 -20.17 -6.04
CA ASP A 91 20.35 -21.58 -5.68
C ASP A 91 21.18 -21.76 -4.39
N GLY A 92 20.61 -22.45 -3.40
CA GLY A 92 21.27 -22.72 -2.12
C GLY A 92 21.31 -21.52 -1.17
N SER A 93 20.53 -20.47 -1.45
CA SER A 93 20.40 -19.34 -0.53
C SER A 93 19.79 -19.76 0.79
N THR A 94 20.32 -19.19 1.89
CA THR A 94 19.76 -19.37 3.23
C THR A 94 18.99 -18.10 3.58
N ILE A 95 17.67 -18.23 3.79
CA ILE A 95 16.75 -17.13 4.06
C ILE A 95 16.12 -17.35 5.44
N PHE A 96 16.19 -16.33 6.29
CA PHE A 96 15.60 -16.31 7.62
C PHE A 96 14.29 -15.52 7.65
N PRO A 97 13.37 -15.78 8.58
CA PRO A 97 13.45 -16.77 9.67
C PRO A 97 13.44 -18.23 9.18
N GLN A 98 14.00 -19.13 10.00
CA GLN A 98 13.97 -20.58 9.79
C GLN A 98 13.24 -21.25 10.95
N ALA A 99 12.63 -22.41 10.69
CA ALA A 99 11.98 -23.21 11.71
C ALA A 99 13.03 -23.82 12.64
N ASP A 100 13.22 -23.23 13.82
CA ASP A 100 14.01 -23.83 14.89
C ASP A 100 13.16 -24.91 15.58
N MET A 101 13.12 -26.12 15.00
CA MET A 101 12.57 -27.38 15.54
C MET A 101 11.06 -27.67 15.32
N GLU A 102 10.76 -28.91 14.89
CA GLU A 102 9.40 -29.43 14.69
C GLU A 102 8.54 -29.51 15.99
N PRO A 103 7.20 -29.45 15.90
CA PRO A 103 6.39 -29.09 14.73
C PRO A 103 6.01 -27.62 14.84
N SER A 104 6.65 -26.76 14.06
CA SER A 104 6.44 -25.33 14.09
C SER A 104 5.76 -24.89 12.79
N SER A 105 4.69 -24.09 12.86
CA SER A 105 3.89 -23.64 11.71
C SER A 105 4.77 -23.22 10.52
N ASP A 106 4.62 -23.88 9.37
CA ASP A 106 5.45 -23.67 8.17
C ASP A 106 5.21 -22.31 7.45
N SER A 107 4.45 -21.40 8.08
CA SER A 107 4.08 -20.09 7.54
C SER A 107 5.08 -18.97 7.84
N PHE A 108 6.31 -19.29 8.25
CA PHE A 108 7.29 -18.29 8.74
C PHE A 108 7.65 -17.21 7.74
N HIS A 109 7.88 -17.55 6.48
CA HIS A 109 8.23 -16.58 5.45
C HIS A 109 7.04 -15.71 5.09
N ALA A 110 5.85 -16.31 4.98
CA ALA A 110 4.60 -15.57 4.79
C ALA A 110 4.36 -14.58 5.94
N ALA A 111 4.49 -15.04 7.19
CA ALA A 111 4.32 -14.20 8.39
C ALA A 111 5.38 -13.10 8.48
N ALA A 112 6.66 -13.42 8.21
CA ALA A 112 7.75 -12.46 8.19
C ALA A 112 7.52 -11.34 7.17
N LEU A 113 6.91 -11.68 6.02
CA LEU A 113 6.56 -10.73 4.98
C LEU A 113 5.17 -10.09 5.15
N GLY A 114 4.44 -10.43 6.23
CA GLY A 114 3.04 -10.10 6.43
C GLY A 114 2.71 -8.61 6.38
N TRP A 115 3.68 -7.73 6.69
CA TRP A 115 3.50 -6.28 6.55
C TRP A 115 3.08 -5.88 5.12
N LEU A 116 3.58 -6.56 4.08
CA LEU A 116 3.20 -6.30 2.68
C LEU A 116 1.71 -6.54 2.38
N ALA A 117 1.02 -7.31 3.23
CA ALA A 117 -0.42 -7.56 3.12
C ALA A 117 -1.29 -6.55 3.91
N THR A 118 -0.66 -5.64 4.66
CA THR A 118 -1.38 -4.72 5.55
C THR A 118 -1.81 -3.43 4.84
N SER A 119 -2.86 -2.79 5.36
CA SER A 119 -3.26 -1.43 4.96
C SER A 119 -2.19 -0.39 5.29
N SER A 120 -1.42 -0.59 6.37
CA SER A 120 -0.30 0.28 6.76
C SER A 120 0.79 0.31 5.69
N CYS A 121 1.16 -0.85 5.12
CA CYS A 121 2.08 -0.90 3.98
C CYS A 121 1.55 -0.09 2.80
N LEU A 122 0.29 -0.30 2.40
CA LEU A 122 -0.31 0.46 1.31
C LEU A 122 -0.33 1.97 1.61
N HIS A 123 -0.62 2.36 2.85
CA HIS A 123 -0.62 3.75 3.29
C HIS A 123 0.77 4.38 3.21
N GLU A 124 1.82 3.69 3.69
CA GLU A 124 3.20 4.17 3.59
C GLU A 124 3.64 4.30 2.12
N ILE A 125 3.31 3.34 1.25
CA ILE A 125 3.61 3.42 -0.18
C ILE A 125 2.92 4.64 -0.82
N LYS A 126 1.63 4.83 -0.55
CA LYS A 126 0.84 5.96 -1.05
C LYS A 126 1.41 7.32 -0.67
N ASN A 127 1.82 7.46 0.60
CA ASN A 127 2.35 8.73 1.12
C ASN A 127 3.85 8.91 0.92
N SER A 128 4.54 7.90 0.38
CA SER A 128 5.96 8.04 0.02
C SER A 128 6.12 9.04 -1.13
N LYS A 129 7.20 9.83 -1.08
CA LYS A 129 7.62 10.67 -2.20
C LYS A 129 8.07 9.81 -3.37
N ILE A 130 7.93 10.28 -4.60
CA ILE A 130 8.48 9.57 -5.78
C ILE A 130 10.01 9.48 -5.73
N PHE A 131 10.65 10.59 -5.34
CA PHE A 131 12.08 10.74 -5.07
C PHE A 131 12.28 11.82 -3.97
N PRO A 132 13.42 11.90 -3.27
CA PRO A 132 13.55 12.70 -2.04
C PRO A 132 13.19 14.18 -2.17
N ASP A 133 13.54 14.78 -3.32
CA ASP A 133 13.38 16.21 -3.58
C ASP A 133 12.02 16.57 -4.22
N THR A 134 11.14 15.60 -4.48
CA THR A 134 9.80 15.93 -5.01
C THR A 134 8.88 16.43 -3.90
N PRO A 135 8.02 17.43 -4.18
CA PRO A 135 6.95 17.82 -3.26
C PRO A 135 5.76 16.86 -3.30
N LEU A 136 5.71 15.94 -4.28
CA LEU A 136 4.54 15.09 -4.52
C LEU A 136 4.72 13.69 -3.91
N THR A 137 3.68 13.23 -3.25
CA THR A 137 3.53 11.83 -2.86
C THR A 137 3.16 10.95 -4.07
N THR A 138 3.30 9.65 -3.89
CA THR A 138 2.92 8.65 -4.89
C THR A 138 1.42 8.70 -5.19
N ASP A 139 0.60 8.84 -4.15
CA ASP A 139 -0.85 8.90 -4.29
C ASP A 139 -1.32 10.22 -4.91
N GLU A 140 -0.65 11.35 -4.60
CA GLU A 140 -0.89 12.61 -5.32
C GLU A 140 -0.53 12.49 -6.80
N LEU A 141 0.57 11.80 -7.14
CA LEU A 141 0.94 11.55 -8.54
C LEU A 141 -0.07 10.64 -9.26
N LEU A 142 -0.62 9.66 -8.56
CA LEU A 142 -1.59 8.69 -9.07
C LEU A 142 -3.01 9.27 -9.24
N ASN A 143 -3.50 9.98 -8.22
CA ASN A 143 -4.87 10.45 -8.18
C ASN A 143 -5.04 11.83 -8.84
N MET A 144 -4.08 12.24 -9.68
CA MET A 144 -4.19 13.47 -10.46
C MET A 144 -5.39 13.40 -11.40
N ARG A 145 -6.50 13.99 -10.94
CA ARG A 145 -7.55 14.43 -11.83
C ARG A 145 -7.07 15.72 -12.50
N ILE A 146 -7.11 15.70 -13.82
CA ILE A 146 -7.16 16.92 -14.64
C ILE A 146 -8.51 17.57 -14.35
N ASP A 147 -8.68 18.14 -13.16
CA ASP A 147 -9.84 18.97 -12.82
C ASP A 147 -9.46 20.41 -13.18
N GLU A 148 -9.98 20.88 -14.32
CA GLU A 148 -9.91 22.29 -14.72
C GLU A 148 -10.71 23.21 -13.78
N GLN A 149 -11.39 22.65 -12.78
CA GLN A 149 -12.19 23.40 -11.80
C GLN A 149 -11.62 23.20 -10.39
N GLU A 150 -11.13 24.31 -9.82
CA GLU A 150 -10.59 24.49 -8.46
C GLU A 150 -9.09 24.18 -8.25
N GLY A 151 -8.23 25.11 -8.69
CA GLY A 151 -7.21 25.79 -7.85
C GLY A 151 -6.03 25.00 -7.24
N LYS A 152 -6.00 23.67 -7.30
CA LYS A 152 -4.89 22.80 -6.88
C LYS A 152 -4.67 21.63 -7.86
N SER A 153 -5.05 21.79 -9.12
CA SER A 153 -4.73 20.79 -10.14
C SER A 153 -3.30 21.04 -10.65
N LEU A 154 -2.43 20.04 -10.51
CA LEU A 154 -1.13 20.02 -11.16
C LEU A 154 -1.35 19.83 -12.67
N HIS A 155 -0.69 20.64 -13.49
CA HIS A 155 -0.87 20.56 -14.94
C HIS A 155 -0.16 19.31 -15.49
N PHE A 156 -0.67 18.71 -16.57
CA PHE A 156 -0.06 17.53 -17.24
C PHE A 156 1.46 17.70 -17.46
N SER A 157 1.88 18.90 -17.89
CA SER A 157 3.31 19.21 -18.10
C SER A 157 4.15 19.17 -16.82
N GLU A 158 3.56 19.43 -15.65
CA GLU A 158 4.24 19.30 -14.36
C GLU A 158 4.43 17.84 -13.99
N VAL A 159 3.44 16.98 -14.27
CA VAL A 159 3.53 15.52 -14.07
C VAL A 159 4.65 14.93 -14.90
N VAL A 160 4.65 15.20 -16.21
CA VAL A 160 5.71 14.75 -17.13
C VAL A 160 7.08 15.21 -16.64
N LYS A 161 7.19 16.47 -16.20
CA LYS A 161 8.45 17.01 -15.66
C LYS A 161 8.90 16.26 -14.41
N VAL A 162 7.99 15.98 -13.47
CA VAL A 162 8.30 15.22 -12.24
C VAL A 162 8.73 13.80 -12.59
N LEU A 163 8.07 13.14 -13.55
CA LEU A 163 8.46 11.82 -14.03
C LEU A 163 9.87 11.82 -14.66
N GLY A 164 10.16 12.77 -15.53
CA GLY A 164 11.50 12.90 -16.12
C GLY A 164 12.60 13.21 -15.09
N GLN A 165 12.29 13.98 -14.06
CA GLN A 165 13.19 14.22 -12.93
C GLN A 165 13.41 12.94 -12.09
N ALA A 166 12.34 12.18 -11.83
CA ALA A 166 12.43 10.90 -11.14
C ALA A 166 13.33 9.92 -11.90
N ASP A 167 13.11 9.75 -13.20
CA ASP A 167 13.92 8.86 -14.04
C ASP A 167 15.39 9.29 -14.09
N SER A 168 15.67 10.60 -14.14
CA SER A 168 17.03 11.13 -14.06
C SER A 168 17.68 10.82 -12.70
N TYR A 169 16.93 10.96 -11.61
CA TYR A 169 17.37 10.63 -10.26
C TYR A 169 17.68 9.13 -10.11
N PHE A 170 16.85 8.26 -10.72
CA PHE A 170 17.04 6.81 -10.73
C PHE A 170 18.23 6.38 -11.57
N ALA A 171 18.40 6.95 -12.76
CA ALA A 171 19.54 6.67 -13.63
C ALA A 171 20.88 6.98 -12.94
N GLY A 172 20.96 8.09 -12.18
CA GLY A 172 22.13 8.44 -11.38
C GLY A 172 22.50 7.42 -10.29
N ARG A 173 21.61 6.47 -9.98
CA ARG A 173 21.79 5.38 -9.01
C ARG A 173 21.84 4.01 -9.65
N ASN A 174 21.99 3.93 -10.98
CA ASN A 174 21.93 2.68 -11.76
C ASN A 174 20.60 1.93 -11.60
N MET A 175 19.49 2.65 -11.39
CA MET A 175 18.17 2.08 -11.34
C MET A 175 17.43 2.29 -12.68
N PRO A 176 16.55 1.35 -13.07
CA PRO A 176 15.72 1.52 -14.26
C PRO A 176 14.70 2.67 -14.08
N PRO A 177 14.10 3.17 -15.17
CA PRO A 177 13.06 4.19 -15.08
C PRO A 177 11.83 3.68 -14.31
N LEU A 178 11.01 4.60 -13.79
CA LEU A 178 9.88 4.31 -12.91
C LEU A 178 8.92 3.26 -13.48
N LYS A 179 8.63 3.37 -14.78
CA LYS A 179 7.75 2.43 -15.49
C LYS A 179 8.29 0.99 -15.45
N GLU A 180 9.59 0.83 -15.68
CA GLU A 180 10.24 -0.46 -15.65
C GLU A 180 10.36 -0.99 -14.21
N GLN A 181 10.60 -0.11 -13.23
CA GLN A 181 10.53 -0.46 -11.81
C GLN A 181 9.15 -0.99 -11.42
N LEU A 182 8.07 -0.34 -11.86
CA LEU A 182 6.69 -0.79 -11.60
C LEU A 182 6.41 -2.15 -12.24
N SER A 183 6.71 -2.31 -13.53
CA SER A 183 6.48 -3.58 -14.23
C SER A 183 7.24 -4.72 -13.58
N ARG A 184 8.55 -4.56 -13.36
CA ARG A 184 9.39 -5.60 -12.75
C ARG A 184 9.03 -5.84 -11.28
N GLY A 185 8.66 -4.79 -10.56
CA GLY A 185 8.25 -4.85 -9.16
C GLY A 185 6.94 -5.63 -8.97
N ILE A 186 5.97 -5.46 -9.86
CA ILE A 186 4.71 -6.25 -9.87
C ILE A 186 5.03 -7.73 -10.06
N ASP A 187 5.82 -8.08 -11.08
CA ASP A 187 6.17 -9.47 -11.38
C ASP A 187 7.00 -10.11 -10.24
N ALA A 188 7.93 -9.33 -9.66
CA ALA A 188 8.74 -9.77 -8.52
C ALA A 188 7.88 -9.98 -7.27
N LEU A 189 6.91 -9.09 -7.00
CA LEU A 189 6.00 -9.23 -5.86
C LEU A 189 5.15 -10.50 -5.96
N GLU A 190 4.67 -10.83 -7.15
CA GLU A 190 3.94 -12.08 -7.38
C GLU A 190 4.82 -13.32 -7.12
N ARG A 191 6.08 -13.31 -7.57
CA ARG A 191 7.02 -14.39 -7.26
C ARG A 191 7.32 -14.50 -5.77
N VAL A 192 7.58 -13.38 -5.09
CA VAL A 192 7.81 -13.34 -3.64
C VAL A 192 6.61 -13.89 -2.87
N GLU A 193 5.39 -13.48 -3.25
CA GLU A 193 4.15 -14.02 -2.68
C GLU A 193 4.06 -15.53 -2.88
N ASN A 194 4.38 -16.03 -4.07
CA ASN A 194 4.38 -17.47 -4.35
C ASN A 194 5.43 -18.22 -3.52
N TYR A 195 6.67 -17.73 -3.46
CA TYR A 195 7.75 -18.35 -2.68
C TYR A 195 7.42 -18.43 -1.20
N ALA A 196 6.98 -17.31 -0.60
CA ALA A 196 6.66 -17.23 0.81
C ALA A 196 5.49 -18.15 1.20
N ASN A 197 4.62 -18.44 0.24
CA ASN A 197 3.43 -19.27 0.41
C ASN A 197 3.61 -20.75 0.02
N LEU A 198 4.81 -21.18 -0.42
CA LEU A 198 5.05 -22.56 -0.88
C LEU A 198 4.75 -23.59 0.20
N GLN A 199 5.12 -23.31 1.46
CA GLN A 199 4.92 -24.19 2.62
C GLN A 199 3.91 -23.61 3.62
N ALA A 200 3.22 -22.53 3.28
CA ALA A 200 2.30 -21.86 4.19
C ALA A 200 0.99 -22.65 4.37
N GLU A 201 0.76 -23.16 5.58
CA GLU A 201 -0.47 -23.86 5.98
C GLU A 201 -1.49 -22.94 6.68
N ASP A 202 -1.08 -22.27 7.76
CA ASP A 202 -1.98 -21.50 8.64
C ASP A 202 -2.18 -20.05 8.19
N TYR A 203 -1.12 -19.43 7.66
CA TYR A 203 -1.13 -18.03 7.24
C TYR A 203 -0.51 -17.88 5.86
N ARG A 204 -1.27 -17.31 4.93
CA ARG A 204 -0.80 -17.02 3.57
C ARG A 204 -0.61 -15.52 3.40
N LEU A 205 0.54 -15.14 2.87
CA LEU A 205 0.83 -13.79 2.44
C LEU A 205 -0.10 -13.42 1.28
N ASP A 206 -0.79 -12.30 1.39
CA ASP A 206 -1.71 -11.81 0.36
C ASP A 206 -1.37 -10.35 0.02
N CYS A 207 -0.58 -10.17 -1.04
CA CYS A 207 -0.12 -8.86 -1.48
C CYS A 207 -1.07 -8.21 -2.50
N ARG A 208 -2.34 -8.68 -2.63
CA ARG A 208 -3.31 -8.16 -3.62
C ARG A 208 -3.45 -6.65 -3.57
N GLN A 209 -3.62 -6.06 -2.39
CA GLN A 209 -3.83 -4.61 -2.24
C GLN A 209 -2.66 -3.78 -2.79
N VAL A 210 -1.43 -4.21 -2.50
CA VAL A 210 -0.21 -3.55 -3.01
C VAL A 210 -0.10 -3.79 -4.52
N ARG A 211 -0.27 -5.03 -4.99
CA ARG A 211 -0.20 -5.37 -6.42
C ARG A 211 -1.22 -4.59 -7.25
N ASP A 212 -2.45 -4.48 -6.79
CA ASP A 212 -3.53 -3.74 -7.47
C ASP A 212 -3.20 -2.24 -7.56
N TYR A 213 -2.64 -1.67 -6.48
CA TYR A 213 -2.20 -0.28 -6.48
C TYR A 213 -1.04 -0.02 -7.45
N LEU A 214 0.00 -0.87 -7.44
CA LEU A 214 1.13 -0.78 -8.37
C LEU A 214 0.67 -0.96 -9.83
N THR A 215 -0.29 -1.86 -10.06
CA THR A 215 -0.88 -2.08 -11.39
C THR A 215 -1.66 -0.87 -11.88
N LEU A 216 -2.44 -0.23 -11.00
CA LEU A 216 -3.13 1.01 -11.30
C LEU A 216 -2.13 2.12 -11.67
N PHE A 217 -1.03 2.23 -10.90
CA PHE A 217 0.02 3.21 -11.17
C PHE A 217 0.69 2.97 -12.52
N SER A 218 1.07 1.73 -12.81
CA SER A 218 1.64 1.35 -14.10
C SER A 218 0.71 1.71 -15.28
N ARG A 219 -0.59 1.44 -15.15
CA ARG A 219 -1.59 1.80 -16.19
C ARG A 219 -1.72 3.30 -16.39
N GLN A 220 -1.68 4.09 -15.33
CA GLN A 220 -1.75 5.54 -15.46
C GLN A 220 -0.51 6.12 -16.13
N LEU A 221 0.69 5.65 -15.80
CA LEU A 221 1.90 6.07 -16.50
C LEU A 221 1.83 5.76 -18.01
N LEU A 222 1.32 4.57 -18.38
CA LEU A 222 1.08 4.22 -19.78
C LEU A 222 0.08 5.16 -20.47
N SER A 223 -0.96 5.59 -19.75
CA SER A 223 -1.95 6.53 -20.31
C SER A 223 -1.37 7.93 -20.55
N LEU A 224 -0.44 8.39 -19.71
CA LEU A 224 0.23 9.68 -19.86
C LEU A 224 1.15 9.69 -21.09
N GLU A 225 1.90 8.61 -21.32
CA GLU A 225 2.75 8.48 -22.52
C GLU A 225 1.92 8.47 -23.81
N GLN A 226 0.73 7.86 -23.80
CA GLN A 226 -0.15 7.84 -24.97
C GLN A 226 -0.74 9.22 -25.30
N GLN A 227 -0.85 10.11 -24.30
CA GLN A 227 -1.26 11.50 -24.51
C GLN A 227 -0.14 12.42 -25.03
N GLU A 228 1.14 12.05 -24.86
CA GLU A 228 2.28 12.84 -25.37
C GLU A 228 2.57 12.64 -26.87
N LEU A 229 2.04 11.59 -27.49
CA LEU A 229 2.16 11.41 -28.94
C LEU A 229 1.33 12.50 -29.63
N PRO A 230 1.93 13.40 -30.42
CA PRO A 230 1.14 14.34 -31.22
C PRO A 230 0.25 13.51 -32.14
N GLU A 231 -1.07 13.74 -32.09
CA GLU A 231 -1.92 13.41 -33.22
C GLU A 231 -1.33 14.17 -34.42
N ASP A 232 -0.65 13.44 -35.31
CA ASP A 232 -0.25 13.96 -36.60
C ASP A 232 -1.54 14.34 -37.33
N ILE A 233 -1.79 15.66 -37.41
CA ILE A 233 -2.94 16.24 -38.12
C ILE A 233 -2.69 16.06 -39.63
N GLY A 234 -2.95 14.85 -40.11
CA GLY A 234 -3.09 14.52 -41.52
C GLY A 234 -4.56 14.61 -41.92
N ALA A 235 -4.95 15.75 -42.51
CA ALA A 235 -6.32 16.05 -42.91
C ALA A 235 -6.86 15.16 -44.08
N ALA A 236 -7.90 14.38 -43.76
CA ALA A 236 -9.17 14.11 -44.49
C ALA A 236 -9.19 13.23 -45.78
N PRO A 237 -10.37 12.67 -46.19
CA PRO A 237 -11.72 12.72 -45.60
C PRO A 237 -12.40 11.34 -45.34
N ALA A 238 -13.58 11.47 -44.72
CA ALA A 238 -14.52 10.45 -44.25
C ALA A 238 -15.01 9.41 -45.28
N ASP A 239 -15.19 8.16 -44.83
CA ASP A 239 -16.50 7.49 -44.84
C ASP A 239 -16.55 6.22 -43.95
N ALA A 240 -17.74 5.99 -43.39
CA ALA A 240 -18.32 4.75 -42.85
C ALA A 240 -17.89 4.18 -41.47
N GLU A 241 -18.73 4.49 -40.47
CA GLU A 241 -19.34 3.61 -39.46
C GLU A 241 -18.67 2.26 -39.11
N ALA A 242 -18.21 2.15 -37.85
CA ALA A 242 -18.69 1.16 -36.88
C ALA A 242 -18.28 1.60 -35.46
N ALA A 243 -19.26 1.97 -34.65
CA ALA A 243 -19.08 2.25 -33.23
C ALA A 243 -18.89 0.94 -32.46
N GLU A 244 -17.65 0.62 -32.10
CA GLU A 244 -17.36 -0.28 -30.98
C GLU A 244 -17.01 0.57 -29.76
N ALA A 245 -17.95 0.61 -28.82
CA ALA A 245 -17.72 1.16 -27.49
C ALA A 245 -16.61 0.32 -26.80
N PRO A 246 -15.61 0.96 -26.15
CA PRO A 246 -14.65 0.21 -25.36
C PRO A 246 -15.39 -0.46 -24.20
N ALA A 247 -15.28 -1.79 -24.14
CA ALA A 247 -15.80 -2.61 -23.06
C ALA A 247 -15.11 -2.21 -21.74
N THR A 248 -15.78 -1.37 -20.96
CA THR A 248 -15.45 -1.11 -19.58
C THR A 248 -15.59 -2.40 -18.77
N LEU A 249 -14.48 -2.92 -18.25
CA LEU A 249 -14.51 -3.79 -17.07
C LEU A 249 -15.27 -3.04 -15.96
N PRO A 250 -16.24 -3.67 -15.27
CA PRO A 250 -17.04 -3.00 -14.28
C PRO A 250 -16.22 -2.81 -13.00
N GLY A 251 -15.44 -1.72 -12.94
CA GLY A 251 -15.24 -1.07 -11.67
C GLY A 251 -16.62 -0.69 -11.15
N LYS A 252 -17.04 -1.25 -10.01
CA LYS A 252 -18.26 -0.80 -9.33
C LYS A 252 -18.01 0.61 -8.82
N TYR A 253 -18.17 1.59 -9.70
CA TYR A 253 -18.24 2.99 -9.31
C TYR A 253 -19.44 3.12 -8.38
N ILE A 254 -19.19 3.56 -7.15
CA ILE A 254 -20.26 4.01 -6.26
C ILE A 254 -20.76 5.33 -6.83
N ARG A 255 -21.88 5.29 -7.56
CA ARG A 255 -22.47 6.48 -8.21
C ARG A 255 -23.73 6.94 -7.49
N SER A 256 -24.24 6.12 -6.59
CA SER A 256 -25.46 6.37 -5.84
C SER A 256 -25.39 5.81 -4.43
N ARG A 257 -26.26 6.34 -3.57
CA ARG A 257 -26.52 5.80 -2.23
C ARG A 257 -26.96 4.32 -2.29
N GLN A 258 -27.64 3.91 -3.35
CA GLN A 258 -28.07 2.53 -3.54
C GLN A 258 -26.86 1.60 -3.76
N ASP A 259 -25.83 2.07 -4.47
CA ASP A 259 -24.60 1.30 -4.70
C ASP A 259 -23.84 1.06 -3.37
N VAL A 260 -23.87 2.05 -2.47
CA VAL A 260 -23.30 1.91 -1.11
C VAL A 260 -24.05 0.83 -0.33
N ILE A 261 -25.38 0.85 -0.34
CA ILE A 261 -26.19 -0.14 0.39
C ILE A 261 -25.88 -1.55 -0.13
N LEU A 262 -25.85 -1.74 -1.46
CA LEU A 262 -25.55 -3.03 -2.09
C LEU A 262 -24.14 -3.53 -1.78
N LEU A 263 -23.14 -2.63 -1.69
CA LEU A 263 -21.79 -3.01 -1.29
C LEU A 263 -21.72 -3.38 0.19
N LEU A 264 -22.39 -2.64 1.06
CA LEU A 264 -22.45 -2.97 2.50
C LEU A 264 -23.15 -4.32 2.73
N ASP A 265 -24.15 -4.68 1.93
CA ASP A 265 -24.76 -6.02 1.96
C ASP A 265 -23.76 -7.11 1.54
N GLN A 266 -22.96 -6.88 0.49
CA GLN A 266 -21.90 -7.81 0.09
C GLN A 266 -20.83 -8.00 1.18
N VAL A 267 -20.49 -6.93 1.89
CA VAL A 267 -19.57 -6.99 3.04
C VAL A 267 -20.19 -7.76 4.20
N LEU A 268 -21.49 -7.58 4.46
CA LEU A 268 -22.21 -8.35 5.49
C LEU A 268 -22.27 -9.84 5.16
N ASP A 269 -22.43 -10.21 3.88
CA ASP A 269 -22.40 -11.61 3.43
C ASP A 269 -21.02 -12.23 3.63
N TYR A 270 -19.94 -11.48 3.42
CA TYR A 270 -18.59 -11.95 3.73
C TYR A 270 -18.45 -12.29 5.23
N PHE A 271 -18.76 -11.36 6.13
CA PHE A 271 -18.60 -11.61 7.56
C PHE A 271 -19.52 -12.73 8.07
N GLN A 272 -20.73 -12.89 7.53
CA GLN A 272 -21.61 -13.98 7.92
C GLN A 272 -21.06 -15.37 7.55
N ASN A 273 -20.33 -15.46 6.43
CA ASN A 273 -19.83 -16.73 5.91
C ASN A 273 -18.40 -17.08 6.36
N TYR A 274 -17.55 -16.08 6.61
CA TYR A 274 -16.12 -16.28 6.87
C TYR A 274 -15.69 -15.86 8.29
N GLU A 275 -16.39 -14.90 8.91
CA GLU A 275 -15.98 -14.33 10.22
C GLU A 275 -17.21 -14.00 11.12
N PRO A 276 -18.02 -14.99 11.51
CA PRO A 276 -19.33 -14.76 12.15
C PRO A 276 -19.27 -14.10 13.53
N SER A 277 -18.11 -14.15 14.20
CA SER A 277 -17.87 -13.52 15.51
C SER A 277 -17.27 -12.11 15.42
N HIS A 278 -16.97 -11.62 14.21
CA HIS A 278 -16.43 -10.28 14.03
C HIS A 278 -17.47 -9.22 14.43
N PRO A 279 -17.10 -8.09 15.06
CA PRO A 279 -18.06 -7.07 15.50
C PRO A 279 -18.60 -6.17 14.37
N ALA A 280 -17.90 -6.11 13.23
CA ALA A 280 -18.26 -5.23 12.11
C ALA A 280 -19.70 -5.40 11.58
N PRO A 281 -20.30 -6.61 11.47
CA PRO A 281 -21.67 -6.76 10.98
C PRO A 281 -22.71 -5.96 11.76
N ILE A 282 -22.53 -5.84 13.08
CA ILE A 282 -23.44 -5.07 13.93
C ILE A 282 -23.31 -3.57 13.63
N LEU A 283 -22.07 -3.09 13.44
CA LEU A 283 -21.78 -1.69 13.14
C LEU A 283 -22.24 -1.32 11.72
N ILE A 284 -21.98 -2.18 10.73
CA ILE A 284 -22.39 -1.97 9.35
C ILE A 284 -23.92 -1.92 9.23
N ARG A 285 -24.65 -2.83 9.89
CA ARG A 285 -26.12 -2.80 9.93
C ARG A 285 -26.66 -1.52 10.57
N ARG A 286 -25.98 -0.98 11.59
CA ARG A 286 -26.32 0.32 12.17
C ARG A 286 -26.08 1.45 11.17
N SER A 287 -24.92 1.48 10.53
CA SER A 287 -24.61 2.48 9.49
C SER A 287 -25.60 2.43 8.32
N GLN A 288 -26.03 1.24 7.89
CA GLN A 288 -27.04 1.09 6.83
C GLN A 288 -28.40 1.69 7.20
N LYS A 289 -28.83 1.60 8.47
CA LYS A 289 -30.08 2.22 8.92
C LYS A 289 -30.01 3.74 8.90
N MET A 290 -28.85 4.28 9.26
CA MET A 290 -28.60 5.72 9.35
C MET A 290 -28.44 6.40 7.99
N ILE A 291 -28.09 5.64 6.95
CA ILE A 291 -28.00 6.13 5.58
C ILE A 291 -29.36 6.71 5.18
N GLY A 292 -29.41 8.04 5.03
CA GLY A 292 -30.57 8.85 4.63
C GLY A 292 -31.54 9.29 5.70
N MET A 293 -31.21 9.09 6.97
CA MET A 293 -31.88 9.75 8.07
C MET A 293 -31.42 11.21 8.15
N ASP A 294 -32.27 12.09 8.66
CA ASP A 294 -31.83 13.44 8.98
C ASP A 294 -30.85 13.42 10.17
N PHE A 295 -29.99 14.44 10.24
CA PHE A 295 -28.93 14.52 11.24
C PHE A 295 -29.47 14.46 12.68
N ALA A 296 -30.64 15.07 12.93
CA ALA A 296 -31.26 15.07 14.26
C ALA A 296 -31.65 13.64 14.70
N THR A 297 -32.21 12.85 13.80
CA THR A 297 -32.60 11.46 14.07
C THR A 297 -31.37 10.54 14.21
N ILE A 298 -30.30 10.82 13.47
CA ILE A 298 -29.00 10.14 13.63
C ILE A 298 -28.42 10.36 15.04
N VAL A 299 -28.46 11.59 15.54
CA VAL A 299 -27.97 11.92 16.88
C VAL A 299 -28.85 11.28 17.96
N GLU A 300 -30.17 11.24 17.78
CA GLU A 300 -31.11 10.56 18.68
C GLU A 300 -30.86 9.04 18.74
N GLU A 301 -30.50 8.40 17.63
CA GLU A 301 -30.21 6.96 17.57
C GLU A 301 -28.81 6.60 18.10
N LEU A 302 -27.82 7.49 17.96
CA LEU A 302 -26.46 7.26 18.47
C LEU A 302 -26.32 7.56 19.97
N LEU A 303 -27.03 8.57 20.49
CA LEU A 303 -26.83 9.12 21.82
C LEU A 303 -28.15 9.59 22.45
N PRO A 304 -29.05 8.67 22.84
CA PRO A 304 -30.37 9.03 23.39
C PRO A 304 -30.29 9.90 24.66
N GLU A 305 -29.21 9.81 25.44
CA GLU A 305 -29.00 10.61 26.66
C GLU A 305 -28.40 12.02 26.39
N SER A 306 -27.99 12.33 25.15
CA SER A 306 -27.31 13.60 24.82
C SER A 306 -28.22 14.69 24.26
N LEU A 307 -29.48 14.37 23.94
CA LEU A 307 -30.45 15.34 23.39
C LEU A 307 -30.75 16.50 24.35
N ALA A 308 -30.70 16.26 25.66
CA ALA A 308 -30.88 17.30 26.67
C ALA A 308 -29.75 18.35 26.66
N SER A 309 -28.54 17.94 26.27
CA SER A 309 -27.35 18.82 26.21
C SER A 309 -27.29 19.64 24.91
N LEU A 310 -27.79 19.08 23.80
CA LEU A 310 -27.88 19.80 22.51
C LEU A 310 -28.96 20.88 22.50
N ASN A 311 -30.10 20.65 23.15
CA ASN A 311 -31.14 21.68 23.29
C ASN A 311 -30.72 22.86 24.20
N GLN A 312 -29.75 22.67 25.09
CA GLN A 312 -29.13 23.78 25.85
C GLN A 312 -28.12 24.59 25.02
N LEU A 313 -27.49 23.98 24.02
CA LEU A 313 -26.53 24.65 23.12
C LEU A 313 -27.19 25.34 21.91
N SER A 314 -28.36 24.85 21.46
CA SER A 314 -29.10 25.39 20.31
C SER A 314 -30.25 26.34 20.69
N GLY A 315 -30.28 26.85 21.92
CA GLY A 315 -31.22 27.89 22.33
C GLY A 315 -31.09 29.15 21.46
N LYS A 316 -32.23 29.72 21.07
CA LYS A 316 -32.35 31.05 20.46
C LYS A 316 -31.48 32.12 21.14
#